data_AF-A0A2E0TRC4-F1
#
_entry.id   AF-A0A2E0TRC4-F1
#
_cell.length_a   1.000
_cell.length_b   1.000
_cell.length_c   1.000
_cell.angle_alpha   90.00
_cell.angle_beta   90.00
_cell.angle_gamma   90.00
#
_symmetry.space_group_name_H-M   'P 1'
#
loop_
_entity.id
_entity.type
_entity.pdbx_description
1 polymer ?
#
loop_
_entity_poly.entity_id
_entity_poly.type
_entity_poly.pdbx_seq_one_letter_code
_entity_poly.pdbx_strand_id
1 'polypeptide(L)'
;MLQGAIIGLVVGLTIAVVQYFRQKKGGTKVMAALRAGGPEARAALDGYVPPPSGKVAAGKLANYFERFSWLAIIGDLDTLERESASVQGMLSVRTQLQVMALMGLLGHRSEQRDVDALEQVAAHIEQEGGALLKLVKKQAADARSMARAMVRREPLDTQARQRLAGRANQSGPATKAVIFRFLARASEASGQDPRGFRQLADEALAKLQG
;
A
#
# COMPACT_ATOMS: atom_id res chain seq x y z
N MET A 1 25.78 14.93 21.48
CA MET A 1 25.11 14.23 20.35
C MET A 1 23.89 13.38 20.78
N LEU A 2 23.75 12.98 22.06
CA LEU A 2 22.58 12.22 22.54
C LEU A 2 21.26 13.03 22.56
N GLN A 3 21.30 14.32 22.88
CA GLN A 3 20.10 15.18 22.97
C GLN A 3 19.43 15.42 21.61
N GLY A 4 20.18 15.56 20.52
CA GLY A 4 19.61 15.72 19.17
C GLY A 4 18.88 14.47 18.67
N ALA A 5 19.38 13.27 19.02
CA ALA A 5 18.72 12.00 18.69
C ALA A 5 17.41 11.81 19.47
N ILE A 6 17.38 12.23 20.75
CA ILE A 6 16.18 12.16 21.59
C ILE A 6 15.10 13.14 21.07
N ILE A 7 15.46 14.37 20.73
CA ILE A 7 14.52 15.34 20.16
C ILE A 7 13.96 14.85 18.81
N GLY A 8 14.83 14.31 17.94
CA GLY A 8 14.41 13.70 16.68
C GLY A 8 13.45 12.52 16.86
N LEU A 9 13.70 11.66 17.87
CA LEU A 9 12.82 10.54 18.21
C LEU A 9 11.45 11.02 18.69
N VAL A 10 11.40 12.02 19.59
CA VAL A 10 10.14 12.55 20.13
C VAL A 10 9.31 13.23 19.05
N VAL A 11 9.94 14.05 18.19
CA VAL A 11 9.25 14.71 17.07
C VAL A 11 8.75 13.66 16.06
N GLY A 12 9.59 12.68 15.72
CA GLY A 12 9.21 11.58 14.82
C GLY A 12 8.04 10.75 15.36
N LEU A 13 8.07 10.40 16.65
CA LEU A 13 7.00 9.69 17.32
C LEU A 13 5.70 10.51 17.35
N THR A 14 5.79 11.81 17.65
CA THR A 14 4.63 12.70 17.65
C THR A 14 3.99 12.79 16.27
N ILE A 15 4.80 12.92 15.21
CA ILE A 15 4.30 12.93 13.83
C ILE A 15 3.63 11.60 13.48
N ALA A 16 4.24 10.48 13.86
CA ALA A 16 3.68 9.15 13.62
C ALA A 16 2.32 8.97 14.33
N VAL A 17 2.22 9.41 15.59
CA VAL A 17 0.98 9.35 16.38
C VAL A 17 -0.10 10.23 15.76
N VAL A 18 0.21 11.47 15.38
CA VAL A 18 -0.74 12.38 14.73
C VAL A 18 -1.21 11.82 13.38
N GLN A 19 -0.30 11.27 12.58
CA GLN A 19 -0.66 10.62 11.33
C GLN A 19 -1.57 9.42 11.58
N TYR A 20 -1.25 8.57 12.56
CA TYR A 20 -2.07 7.42 12.93
C TYR A 20 -3.49 7.83 13.33
N PHE A 21 -3.65 8.85 14.16
CA PHE A 21 -4.98 9.35 14.54
C PHE A 21 -5.75 9.95 13.34
N ARG A 22 -5.07 10.71 12.47
CA ARG A 22 -5.70 11.25 11.25
C ARG A 22 -6.15 10.12 10.31
N GLN A 23 -5.33 9.09 10.16
CA GLN A 23 -5.64 7.90 9.37
C GLN A 23 -6.80 7.12 9.96
N LYS A 24 -6.82 6.92 11.28
CA LYS A 24 -7.95 6.28 11.96
C LYS A 24 -9.24 7.08 11.75
N LYS A 25 -9.24 8.39 12.03
CA LYS A 25 -10.45 9.23 11.91
C LYS A 25 -10.94 9.35 10.47
N GLY A 26 -10.04 9.52 9.50
CA GLY A 26 -10.37 9.54 8.08
C GLY A 26 -10.94 8.19 7.63
N GLY A 27 -10.26 7.10 7.99
CA GLY A 27 -10.68 5.74 7.67
C GLY A 27 -12.04 5.36 8.26
N THR A 28 -12.33 5.75 9.50
CA THR A 28 -13.67 5.51 10.10
C THR A 28 -14.78 6.20 9.32
N LYS A 29 -14.56 7.42 8.80
CA LYS A 29 -15.54 8.10 7.94
C LYS A 29 -15.75 7.36 6.62
N VAL A 30 -14.67 6.93 5.97
CA VAL A 30 -14.76 6.16 4.72
C VAL A 30 -15.45 4.81 4.96
N MET A 31 -15.14 4.10 6.04
CA MET A 31 -15.80 2.85 6.40
C MET A 31 -17.29 3.02 6.72
N ALA A 32 -17.66 4.08 7.43
CA ALA A 32 -19.05 4.38 7.71
C ALA A 32 -19.84 4.62 6.40
N ALA A 33 -19.28 5.41 5.48
CA ALA A 33 -19.87 5.66 4.17
C ALA A 33 -19.92 4.39 3.29
N LEU A 34 -18.89 3.54 3.35
CA LEU A 34 -18.86 2.25 2.65
C LEU A 34 -19.98 1.32 3.13
N ARG A 35 -20.27 1.31 4.44
CA ARG A 35 -21.35 0.51 5.03
C ARG A 35 -22.75 1.01 4.68
N ALA A 36 -22.90 2.31 4.42
CA ALA A 36 -24.16 2.88 3.95
C ALA A 36 -24.53 2.43 2.53
N GLY A 37 -23.59 1.81 1.80
CA GLY A 37 -23.87 1.10 0.54
C GLY A 37 -24.01 1.99 -0.70
N GLY A 38 -23.53 3.24 -0.65
CA GLY A 38 -23.65 4.21 -1.74
C GLY A 38 -22.33 4.75 -2.30
N PRO A 39 -22.37 5.67 -3.29
CA PRO A 39 -21.19 6.34 -3.86
C PRO A 39 -20.46 7.24 -2.84
N GLU A 40 -21.04 7.42 -1.66
CA GLU A 40 -20.56 8.25 -0.56
C GLU A 40 -19.18 7.83 -0.05
N ALA A 41 -18.81 6.55 -0.17
CA ALA A 41 -17.48 6.07 0.23
C ALA A 41 -16.37 6.79 -0.55
N ARG A 42 -16.61 7.04 -1.85
CA ARG A 42 -15.69 7.77 -2.71
C ARG A 42 -15.61 9.24 -2.33
N ALA A 43 -16.76 9.89 -2.13
CA ALA A 43 -16.82 11.29 -1.70
C ALA A 43 -16.14 11.50 -0.34
N ALA A 44 -16.34 10.58 0.61
CA ALA A 44 -15.67 10.58 1.90
C ALA A 44 -14.15 10.43 1.76
N LEU A 45 -13.69 9.58 0.85
CA LEU A 45 -12.27 9.44 0.53
C LEU A 45 -11.69 10.73 -0.06
N ASP A 46 -12.34 11.31 -1.06
CA ASP A 46 -11.87 12.54 -1.72
C ASP A 46 -11.82 13.73 -0.74
N GLY A 47 -12.74 13.80 0.24
CA GLY A 47 -12.68 14.77 1.32
C GLY A 47 -11.62 14.49 2.39
N TYR A 48 -11.21 13.23 2.58
CA TYR A 48 -10.18 12.83 3.52
C TYR A 48 -8.76 12.98 2.95
N VAL A 49 -8.51 12.37 1.79
CA VAL A 49 -7.25 12.49 1.05
C VAL A 49 -7.62 12.78 -0.41
N PRO A 50 -7.38 14.00 -0.92
CA PRO A 50 -7.76 14.34 -2.28
C PRO A 50 -6.92 13.58 -3.34
N PRO A 51 -7.40 13.53 -4.60
CA PRO A 51 -6.64 13.01 -5.73
C PRO A 51 -5.24 13.63 -5.84
N PRO A 52 -4.24 12.87 -6.29
CA PRO A 52 -2.92 13.43 -6.54
C PRO A 52 -2.99 14.52 -7.62
N SER A 53 -2.61 15.75 -7.26
CA SER A 53 -2.47 16.88 -8.18
C SER A 53 -1.00 17.27 -8.31
N GLY A 54 -0.42 17.12 -9.51
CA GLY A 54 0.97 17.50 -9.79
C GLY A 54 2.01 16.61 -9.10
N LYS A 55 3.17 17.20 -8.74
CA LYS A 55 4.29 16.46 -8.13
C LYS A 55 3.99 16.13 -6.65
N VAL A 56 4.05 14.85 -6.32
CA VAL A 56 3.88 14.37 -4.94
C VAL A 56 5.18 14.56 -4.16
N ALA A 57 5.12 15.38 -3.11
CA ALA A 57 6.20 15.53 -2.15
C ALA A 57 6.34 14.29 -1.25
N ALA A 58 7.56 13.98 -0.83
CA ALA A 58 7.84 12.83 0.05
C ALA A 58 7.01 12.86 1.35
N GLY A 59 6.77 14.04 1.92
CA GLY A 59 5.93 14.20 3.12
C GLY A 59 4.45 13.84 2.93
N LYS A 60 3.97 13.67 1.69
CA LYS A 60 2.60 13.23 1.38
C LYS A 60 2.50 11.73 1.07
N LEU A 61 3.61 10.99 1.08
CA LEU A 61 3.65 9.57 0.70
C LEU A 61 2.63 8.72 1.48
N ALA A 62 2.61 8.86 2.81
CA ALA A 62 1.70 8.11 3.67
C ALA A 62 0.22 8.41 3.37
N ASN A 63 -0.13 9.65 3.00
CA ASN A 63 -1.50 10.01 2.64
C ASN A 63 -1.92 9.30 1.34
N TYR A 64 -1.05 9.26 0.34
CA TYR A 64 -1.38 8.62 -0.94
C TYR A 64 -1.31 7.09 -0.87
N PHE A 65 -0.53 6.50 0.04
CA PHE A 65 -0.69 5.08 0.41
C PHE A 65 -2.09 4.81 0.93
N GLU A 66 -2.57 5.62 1.87
CA GLU A 66 -3.92 5.47 2.38
C GLU A 66 -4.96 5.66 1.27
N ARG A 67 -4.81 6.67 0.42
CA ARG A 67 -5.73 6.89 -0.71
C ARG A 67 -5.81 5.67 -1.61
N PHE A 68 -4.68 5.17 -2.09
CA PHE A 68 -4.65 4.01 -2.98
C PHE A 68 -5.18 2.75 -2.31
N SER A 69 -4.92 2.60 -1.02
CA SER A 69 -5.46 1.49 -0.24
C SER A 69 -6.97 1.57 -0.09
N TRP A 70 -7.52 2.78 0.13
CA TRP A 70 -8.95 3.00 0.19
C TRP A 70 -9.64 2.76 -1.15
N LEU A 71 -9.04 3.22 -2.26
CA LEU A 71 -9.57 2.92 -3.60
C LEU A 71 -9.65 1.42 -3.84
N ALA A 72 -8.62 0.68 -3.44
CA ALA A 72 -8.64 -0.78 -3.50
C ALA A 72 -9.75 -1.36 -2.60
N ILE A 73 -9.87 -0.93 -1.33
CA ILE A 73 -10.89 -1.44 -0.39
C ILE A 73 -12.32 -1.13 -0.86
N ILE A 74 -12.55 0.05 -1.43
CA ILE A 74 -13.84 0.45 -2.02
C ILE A 74 -14.15 -0.37 -3.27
N GLY A 75 -13.14 -0.87 -3.97
CA GLY A 75 -13.27 -1.57 -5.26
C GLY A 75 -13.26 -0.63 -6.46
N ASP A 76 -12.86 0.63 -6.30
CA ASP A 76 -12.72 1.61 -7.39
C ASP A 76 -11.36 1.44 -8.10
N LEU A 77 -11.23 0.29 -8.76
CA LEU A 77 -9.97 -0.18 -9.35
C LEU A 77 -9.54 0.66 -10.56
N ASP A 78 -10.50 1.12 -11.36
CA ASP A 78 -10.21 1.96 -12.54
C ASP A 78 -9.62 3.30 -12.13
N THR A 79 -10.12 3.89 -11.03
CA THR A 79 -9.55 5.13 -10.53
C THR A 79 -8.22 4.91 -9.85
N LEU A 80 -8.04 3.79 -9.13
CA LEU A 80 -6.74 3.41 -8.59
C LEU A 80 -5.68 3.32 -9.69
N GLU A 81 -6.00 2.63 -10.78
CA GLU A 81 -5.12 2.48 -11.94
C GLU A 81 -4.78 3.84 -12.54
N ARG A 82 -5.79 4.67 -12.83
CA ARG A 82 -5.63 6.01 -13.41
C ARG A 82 -4.78 6.93 -12.55
N GLU A 83 -5.08 7.02 -11.25
CA GLU A 83 -4.37 7.91 -10.35
C GLU A 83 -2.93 7.47 -10.13
N SER A 84 -2.68 6.16 -10.03
CA SER A 84 -1.33 5.61 -9.87
C SER A 84 -0.44 5.87 -11.10
N ALA A 85 -1.02 5.79 -12.30
CA ALA A 85 -0.33 6.10 -13.55
C ALA A 85 0.02 7.59 -13.66
N SER A 86 -0.82 8.48 -13.10
CA SER A 86 -0.58 9.93 -13.13
C SER A 86 0.41 10.45 -12.08
N VAL A 87 0.89 9.61 -11.16
CA VAL A 87 1.78 10.06 -10.08
C VAL A 87 3.09 10.60 -10.64
N GLN A 88 3.37 11.86 -10.32
CA GLN A 88 4.65 12.52 -10.61
C GLN A 88 5.40 12.82 -9.31
N GLY A 89 6.73 13.00 -9.40
CA GLY A 89 7.55 13.38 -8.25
C GLY A 89 8.92 12.70 -8.28
N MET A 90 9.55 12.60 -7.11
CA MET A 90 10.80 11.86 -6.96
C MET A 90 10.59 10.39 -7.35
N LEU A 91 11.57 9.80 -8.03
CA LEU A 91 11.53 8.41 -8.48
C LEU A 91 11.16 7.44 -7.34
N SER A 92 11.71 7.65 -6.14
CA SER A 92 11.42 6.86 -4.94
C SER A 92 9.96 6.96 -4.46
N VAL A 93 9.37 8.14 -4.54
CA VAL A 93 7.97 8.39 -4.14
C VAL A 93 7.04 7.77 -5.16
N ARG A 94 7.25 8.04 -6.45
CA ARG A 94 6.45 7.48 -7.55
C ARG A 94 6.46 5.96 -7.53
N THR A 95 7.64 5.35 -7.43
CA THR A 95 7.80 3.89 -7.40
C THR A 95 7.02 3.27 -6.25
N GLN A 96 7.16 3.80 -5.03
CA GLN A 96 6.45 3.29 -3.86
C GLN A 96 4.92 3.37 -4.02
N LEU A 97 4.43 4.49 -4.56
CA LEU A 97 3.00 4.69 -4.81
C LEU A 97 2.46 3.74 -5.87
N GLN A 98 3.18 3.55 -6.97
CA GLN A 98 2.82 2.60 -8.02
C GLN A 98 2.83 1.15 -7.52
N VAL A 99 3.86 0.76 -6.76
CA VAL A 99 3.91 -0.57 -6.12
C VAL A 99 2.72 -0.78 -5.18
N MET A 100 2.34 0.22 -4.38
CA MET A 100 1.18 0.12 -3.50
C MET A 100 -0.13 -0.04 -4.29
N ALA A 101 -0.34 0.73 -5.35
CA ALA A 101 -1.52 0.62 -6.19
C ALA A 101 -1.61 -0.76 -6.86
N LEU A 102 -0.49 -1.27 -7.38
CA LEU A 102 -0.43 -2.58 -8.03
C LEU A 102 -0.65 -3.73 -7.03
N MET A 103 -0.14 -3.64 -5.81
CA MET A 103 -0.52 -4.56 -4.73
C MET A 103 -2.02 -4.48 -4.41
N GLY A 104 -2.62 -3.29 -4.49
CA GLY A 104 -4.07 -3.10 -4.34
C GLY A 104 -4.89 -3.77 -5.44
N LEU A 105 -4.51 -3.59 -6.70
CA LEU A 105 -5.12 -4.23 -7.86
C LEU A 105 -4.97 -5.75 -7.79
N LEU A 106 -3.75 -6.24 -7.56
CA LEU A 106 -3.44 -7.66 -7.37
C LEU A 106 -4.04 -8.22 -6.07
N GLY A 107 -4.48 -7.39 -5.13
CA GLY A 107 -5.29 -7.81 -3.99
C GLY A 107 -6.73 -8.15 -4.35
N HIS A 108 -7.22 -7.73 -5.52
CA HIS A 108 -8.61 -7.90 -5.97
C HIS A 108 -8.74 -8.75 -7.25
N ARG A 109 -7.80 -8.64 -8.21
CA ARG A 109 -7.80 -9.38 -9.48
C ARG A 109 -6.45 -10.04 -9.78
N SER A 110 -6.44 -11.13 -10.54
CA SER A 110 -5.21 -11.84 -10.92
C SER A 110 -4.97 -11.69 -12.42
N GLU A 111 -4.56 -10.50 -12.83
CA GLU A 111 -4.36 -10.20 -14.25
C GLU A 111 -2.87 -10.05 -14.57
N GLN A 112 -2.47 -10.62 -15.71
CA GLN A 112 -1.09 -10.55 -16.18
C GLN A 112 -0.61 -9.10 -16.38
N ARG A 113 -1.51 -8.20 -16.84
CA ARG A 113 -1.16 -6.78 -17.04
C ARG A 113 -0.67 -6.08 -15.78
N ASP A 114 -1.24 -6.41 -14.62
CA ASP A 114 -0.86 -5.80 -13.34
C ASP A 114 0.51 -6.32 -12.86
N VAL A 115 0.81 -7.60 -13.15
CA VAL A 115 2.13 -8.18 -12.91
C VAL A 115 3.18 -7.52 -13.80
N ASP A 116 2.90 -7.41 -15.10
CA ASP A 116 3.84 -6.80 -16.05
C ASP A 116 4.10 -5.32 -15.72
N ALA A 117 3.07 -4.57 -15.31
CA ALA A 117 3.25 -3.20 -14.81
C ALA A 117 4.14 -3.15 -13.56
N LEU A 118 3.99 -4.09 -12.62
CA LEU A 118 4.84 -4.16 -11.43
C LEU A 118 6.29 -4.53 -11.78
N GLU A 119 6.47 -5.41 -12.77
CA GLU A 119 7.80 -5.72 -13.30
C GLU A 119 8.48 -4.50 -13.93
N GLN A 120 7.74 -3.73 -14.72
CA GLN A 120 8.24 -2.50 -15.32
C GLN A 120 8.65 -1.49 -14.26
N VAL A 121 7.83 -1.30 -13.21
CA VAL A 121 8.15 -0.41 -12.09
C VAL A 121 9.40 -0.89 -11.35
N ALA A 122 9.52 -2.19 -11.08
CA ALA A 122 10.68 -2.79 -10.42
C ALA A 122 11.96 -2.70 -11.27
N ALA A 123 11.87 -2.93 -12.58
CA ALA A 123 12.99 -2.80 -13.50
C ALA A 123 13.45 -1.34 -13.63
N HIS A 124 12.51 -0.41 -13.75
CA HIS A 124 12.80 1.01 -13.88
C HIS A 124 13.51 1.57 -12.64
N ILE A 125 13.06 1.25 -11.42
CA ILE A 125 13.78 1.66 -10.21
C ILE A 125 15.16 0.99 -10.10
N GLU A 126 15.33 -0.23 -10.63
CA GLU A 126 16.64 -0.88 -10.61
C GLU A 126 17.64 -0.16 -11.52
N GLN A 127 17.21 0.23 -12.71
CA GLN A 127 18.01 0.92 -13.72
C GLN A 127 18.31 2.38 -13.34
N GLU A 128 17.28 3.15 -12.98
CA GLU A 128 17.38 4.59 -12.73
C GLU A 128 17.70 4.91 -11.26
N GLY A 129 17.50 3.95 -10.35
CA GLY A 129 17.69 4.16 -8.93
C GLY A 129 19.16 4.11 -8.55
N GLY A 130 19.69 5.25 -8.06
CA GLY A 130 21.00 5.30 -7.45
C GLY A 130 21.13 4.43 -6.18
N ALA A 131 22.35 4.29 -5.67
CA ALA A 131 22.69 3.47 -4.51
C ALA A 131 21.91 3.81 -3.23
N LEU A 132 21.37 5.03 -3.13
CA LEU A 132 20.57 5.51 -1.99
C LEU A 132 19.12 4.98 -1.99
N LEU A 133 18.64 4.35 -3.08
CA LEU A 133 17.27 3.85 -3.19
C LEU A 133 17.11 2.35 -2.91
N LYS A 134 18.11 1.71 -2.29
CA LYS A 134 18.12 0.27 -1.97
C LYS A 134 16.83 -0.24 -1.32
N LEU A 135 16.27 0.52 -0.38
CA LEU A 135 15.05 0.12 0.34
C LEU A 135 13.82 0.06 -0.60
N VAL A 136 13.74 1.01 -1.53
CA VAL A 136 12.64 1.11 -2.50
C VAL A 136 12.78 0.04 -3.58
N LYS A 137 14.00 -0.16 -4.10
CA LYS A 137 14.33 -1.29 -5.00
C LYS A 137 13.90 -2.62 -4.41
N LYS A 138 14.31 -2.88 -3.16
CA LYS A 138 13.97 -4.10 -2.43
C LYS A 138 12.46 -4.26 -2.25
N GLN A 139 11.74 -3.18 -1.93
CA GLN A 139 10.27 -3.23 -1.81
C GLN A 139 9.60 -3.60 -3.14
N ALA A 140 10.02 -2.99 -4.25
CA ALA A 140 9.50 -3.30 -5.56
C ALA A 140 9.81 -4.75 -5.96
N ALA A 141 11.02 -5.23 -5.66
CA ALA A 141 11.43 -6.61 -5.93
C ALA A 141 10.62 -7.63 -5.10
N ASP A 142 10.43 -7.36 -3.80
CA ASP A 142 9.64 -8.21 -2.90
C ASP A 142 8.19 -8.31 -3.39
N ALA A 143 7.56 -7.17 -3.75
CA ALA A 143 6.21 -7.16 -4.30
C ALA A 143 6.13 -7.90 -5.65
N ARG A 144 7.10 -7.67 -6.55
CA ARG A 144 7.18 -8.37 -7.84
C ARG A 144 7.25 -9.89 -7.67
N SER A 145 8.05 -10.39 -6.72
CA SER A 145 8.14 -11.83 -6.44
C SER A 145 6.79 -12.43 -6.04
N MET A 146 6.04 -11.75 -5.17
CA MET A 146 4.70 -12.19 -4.78
C MET A 146 3.72 -12.19 -5.98
N ALA A 147 3.78 -11.15 -6.81
CA ALA A 147 2.94 -11.04 -8.00
C ALA A 147 3.22 -12.15 -9.04
N ARG A 148 4.50 -12.50 -9.23
CA ARG A 148 4.90 -13.63 -10.08
C ARG A 148 4.40 -14.96 -9.54
N ALA A 149 4.50 -15.18 -8.23
CA ALA A 149 3.94 -16.37 -7.59
C ALA A 149 2.42 -16.48 -7.78
N MET A 150 1.71 -15.35 -7.80
CA MET A 150 0.26 -15.30 -8.01
C MET A 150 -0.20 -15.69 -9.41
N VAL A 151 0.39 -15.08 -10.44
CA VAL A 151 -0.14 -15.19 -11.81
C VAL A 151 0.67 -16.18 -12.64
N ARG A 152 1.99 -16.20 -12.47
CA ARG A 152 2.91 -17.06 -13.22
C ARG A 152 3.22 -18.38 -12.51
N ARG A 153 2.67 -18.59 -11.31
CA ARG A 153 2.86 -19.78 -10.47
C ARG A 153 4.34 -20.08 -10.16
N GLU A 154 5.17 -19.04 -10.08
CA GLU A 154 6.54 -19.17 -9.61
C GLU A 154 6.57 -19.56 -8.11
N PRO A 155 7.67 -20.18 -7.63
CA PRO A 155 7.83 -20.46 -6.21
C PRO A 155 7.71 -19.20 -5.35
N LEU A 156 6.95 -19.30 -4.26
CA LEU A 156 6.75 -18.19 -3.33
C LEU A 156 8.03 -17.89 -2.52
N ASP A 157 8.57 -16.68 -2.65
CA ASP A 157 9.66 -16.21 -1.78
C ASP A 157 9.13 -15.91 -0.37
N THR A 158 9.38 -16.85 0.55
CA THR A 158 8.93 -16.76 1.93
C THR A 158 9.55 -15.60 2.70
N GLN A 159 10.77 -15.19 2.36
CA GLN A 159 11.43 -14.05 3.02
C GLN A 159 10.86 -12.71 2.52
N ALA A 160 10.61 -12.57 1.22
CA ALA A 160 9.92 -11.40 0.68
C ALA A 160 8.53 -11.26 1.30
N ARG A 161 7.78 -12.36 1.42
CA ARG A 161 6.49 -12.39 2.11
C ARG A 161 6.58 -11.88 3.55
N GLN A 162 7.55 -12.38 4.33
CA GLN A 162 7.75 -11.93 5.72
C GLN A 162 8.12 -10.45 5.81
N ARG A 163 8.97 -9.94 4.91
CA ARG A 163 9.34 -8.51 4.86
C ARG A 163 8.14 -7.64 4.55
N LEU A 164 7.30 -8.03 3.58
CA LEU A 164 6.07 -7.31 3.26
C LEU A 164 5.06 -7.34 4.42
N ALA A 165 4.91 -8.48 5.10
CA ALA A 165 4.09 -8.57 6.31
C ALA A 165 4.62 -7.66 7.44
N GLY A 166 5.95 -7.60 7.63
CA GLY A 166 6.58 -6.67 8.56
C GLY A 166 6.30 -5.21 8.24
N ARG A 167 6.32 -4.83 6.94
CA ARG A 167 5.95 -3.49 6.49
C ARG A 167 4.46 -3.20 6.69
N ALA A 168 3.58 -4.17 6.43
CA ALA A 168 2.16 -4.03 6.70
C ALA A 168 1.92 -3.67 8.17
N ASN A 169 2.62 -4.32 9.10
CA ASN A 169 2.51 -4.04 10.54
C ASN A 169 2.88 -2.61 10.93
N GLN A 170 3.80 -1.97 10.21
CA GLN A 170 4.25 -0.59 10.39
C GLN A 170 3.39 0.44 9.64
N SER A 171 2.38 0.00 8.89
CA SER A 171 1.54 0.87 8.05
C SER A 171 0.21 1.22 8.71
N GLY A 172 -0.45 2.24 8.17
CA GLY A 172 -1.82 2.61 8.53
C GLY A 172 -2.83 1.48 8.26
N PRO A 173 -4.04 1.51 8.86
CA PRO A 173 -4.96 0.39 8.82
C PRO A 173 -5.41 -0.02 7.41
N ALA A 174 -5.69 0.93 6.51
CA ALA A 174 -6.10 0.63 5.14
C ALA A 174 -4.94 0.00 4.35
N THR A 175 -3.77 0.61 4.43
CA THR A 175 -2.53 0.11 3.80
C THR A 175 -2.19 -1.30 4.29
N LYS A 176 -2.31 -1.53 5.60
CA LYS A 176 -2.12 -2.83 6.23
C LYS A 176 -3.09 -3.88 5.69
N ALA A 177 -4.38 -3.56 5.61
CA ALA A 177 -5.39 -4.46 5.09
C ALA A 177 -5.11 -4.87 3.64
N VAL A 178 -4.74 -3.92 2.79
CA VAL A 178 -4.45 -4.19 1.38
C VAL A 178 -3.21 -5.06 1.20
N ILE A 179 -2.11 -4.78 1.93
CA ILE A 179 -0.92 -5.62 1.85
C ILE A 179 -1.25 -7.05 2.31
N PHE A 180 -2.00 -7.23 3.40
CA PHE A 180 -2.36 -8.58 3.85
C PHE A 180 -3.29 -9.30 2.87
N ARG A 181 -4.24 -8.62 2.23
CA ARG A 181 -5.04 -9.22 1.15
C ARG A 181 -4.16 -9.69 -0.03
N PHE A 182 -3.21 -8.87 -0.44
CA PHE A 182 -2.24 -9.23 -1.47
C PHE A 182 -1.42 -10.47 -1.09
N LEU A 183 -0.89 -10.53 0.15
CA LEU A 183 -0.12 -11.68 0.64
C LEU A 183 -0.97 -12.95 0.81
N ALA A 184 -2.24 -12.80 1.18
CA ALA A 184 -3.19 -13.91 1.23
C ALA A 184 -3.39 -14.52 -0.16
N ARG A 185 -3.57 -13.70 -1.19
CA ARG A 185 -3.74 -14.16 -2.57
C ARG A 185 -2.47 -14.80 -3.14
N ALA A 186 -1.29 -14.25 -2.83
CA ALA A 186 -0.02 -14.88 -3.16
C ALA A 186 0.15 -16.25 -2.49
N SER A 187 -0.23 -16.38 -1.22
CA SER A 187 -0.16 -17.64 -0.50
C SER A 187 -1.12 -18.68 -1.08
N GLU A 188 -2.36 -18.30 -1.37
CA GLU A 188 -3.37 -19.16 -1.99
C GLU A 188 -2.94 -19.67 -3.36
N ALA A 189 -2.45 -18.79 -4.23
CA ALA A 189 -1.98 -19.16 -5.57
C ALA A 189 -0.79 -20.15 -5.55
N SER A 190 0.00 -20.12 -4.49
CA SER A 190 1.13 -21.03 -4.26
C SER A 190 0.79 -22.26 -3.41
N GLY A 191 -0.50 -22.51 -3.13
CA GLY A 191 -0.95 -23.68 -2.36
C GLY A 191 -0.64 -23.63 -0.86
N GLN A 192 -0.31 -22.46 -0.31
CA GLN A 192 -0.10 -22.25 1.12
C GLN A 192 -1.36 -21.72 1.79
N ASP A 193 -1.50 -21.92 3.10
CA ASP A 193 -2.67 -21.45 3.87
C ASP A 193 -2.78 -19.92 3.90
N PRO A 194 -3.83 -19.30 3.31
CA PRO A 194 -3.98 -17.85 3.27
C PRO A 194 -4.72 -17.30 4.51
N ARG A 195 -5.30 -18.15 5.37
CA ARG A 195 -6.26 -17.74 6.42
C ARG A 195 -5.70 -16.70 7.39
N GLY A 196 -4.46 -16.89 7.83
CA GLY A 196 -3.82 -15.95 8.76
C GLY A 196 -3.71 -14.53 8.21
N PHE A 197 -3.38 -14.37 6.92
CA PHE A 197 -3.33 -13.06 6.29
C PHE A 197 -4.72 -12.47 6.03
N ARG A 198 -5.72 -13.30 5.69
CA ARG A 198 -7.12 -12.84 5.56
C ARG A 198 -7.62 -12.28 6.88
N GLN A 199 -7.44 -13.02 7.97
CA GLN A 199 -7.80 -12.57 9.31
C GLN A 199 -7.11 -11.25 9.69
N LEU A 200 -5.80 -11.13 9.47
CA LEU A 200 -5.07 -9.89 9.75
C LEU A 200 -5.57 -8.70 8.92
N ALA A 201 -6.01 -8.93 7.67
CA ALA A 201 -6.62 -7.88 6.85
C ALA A 201 -7.97 -7.44 7.42
N ASP A 202 -8.81 -8.39 7.83
CA ASP A 202 -10.13 -8.12 8.39
C ASP A 202 -10.02 -7.43 9.76
N GLU A 203 -9.10 -7.85 10.61
CA GLU A 203 -8.78 -7.19 11.88
C GLU A 203 -8.31 -5.74 11.69
N ALA A 204 -7.51 -5.48 10.63
CA ALA A 204 -7.06 -4.14 10.31
C ALA A 204 -8.24 -3.21 9.94
N LEU A 205 -9.23 -3.73 9.19
CA LEU A 205 -10.43 -2.97 8.85
C LEU A 205 -11.42 -2.87 10.02
N ALA A 206 -11.54 -3.89 10.86
CA ALA A 206 -12.38 -3.89 12.05
C ALA A 206 -11.99 -2.75 13.01
N LYS A 207 -10.70 -2.44 13.12
CA LYS A 207 -10.19 -1.31 13.94
C LYS A 207 -10.67 0.07 13.49
N LEU A 208 -11.20 0.19 12.28
CA LEU A 208 -11.76 1.43 11.74
C LEU A 208 -13.28 1.53 11.95
N GLN A 209 -13.92 0.47 12.44
CA GLN A 209 -15.36 0.40 12.64
C GLN A 209 -15.80 0.92 14.02
N GLY A 210 -14.84 1.30 14.88
CA GLY A 210 -15.02 1.81 16.25
C GLY A 210 -14.27 3.11 16.52
#